data_AF-A0A1I2HB39-F1
#
_entry.id   AF-A0A1I2HB39-F1
#
_cell.length_a   1.000
_cell.length_b   1.000
_cell.length_c   1.000
_cell.angle_alpha   90.00
_cell.angle_beta   90.00
_cell.angle_gamma   90.00
#
_symmetry.space_group_name_H-M   'P 1'
#
loop_
_entity.id
_entity.type
_entity.pdbx_description
1 polymer ?
#
loop_
_entity_poly.entity_id
_entity_poly.type
_entity_poly.pdbx_seq_one_letter_code
_entity_poly.pdbx_strand_id
1 'polypeptide(L)'
;MGVGCTEDCIYDFSQVPQLYCAGTCTWGGASGCDQADADVFCKLRTGDPAAKATAFTLGAPLEAGGFPCSNIGVPIELDGKDPRISLGPLPDFGITKTAYYQVAKIKTSHGGNASSTVLGSTLKCSP
;
A
#
# COMPACT_ATOMS: atom_id res chain seq x y z
N MET A 1 -5.16 -13.30 -8.77
CA MET A 1 -6.15 -13.48 -7.69
C MET A 1 -5.88 -12.37 -6.69
N GLY A 2 -6.71 -11.33 -6.71
CA GLY A 2 -6.54 -10.11 -5.93
C GLY A 2 -7.70 -9.92 -4.95
N VAL A 3 -7.45 -9.10 -3.93
CA VAL A 3 -8.42 -8.55 -2.96
C VAL A 3 -9.89 -8.95 -3.15
N GLY A 4 -10.29 -9.99 -2.40
CA GLY A 4 -11.65 -10.08 -1.85
C GLY A 4 -12.78 -10.56 -2.76
N CYS A 5 -12.54 -11.34 -3.82
CA CYS A 5 -13.66 -11.96 -4.54
C CYS A 5 -13.39 -13.42 -4.94
N THR A 6 -14.25 -14.30 -4.44
CA THR A 6 -14.67 -15.46 -5.21
C THR A 6 -15.50 -14.91 -6.37
N GLU A 7 -14.96 -15.04 -7.59
CA GLU A 7 -15.63 -14.90 -8.90
C GLU A 7 -15.58 -13.54 -9.64
N ASP A 8 -15.43 -12.37 -8.99
CA ASP A 8 -15.31 -11.06 -9.71
C ASP A 8 -14.28 -10.07 -9.11
N CYS A 9 -12.97 -10.36 -9.21
CA CYS A 9 -11.94 -9.43 -8.74
C CYS A 9 -11.80 -8.21 -9.68
N ILE A 10 -12.28 -7.04 -9.24
CA ILE A 10 -12.13 -5.76 -9.98
C ILE A 10 -10.65 -5.36 -10.12
N TYR A 11 -9.79 -5.72 -9.16
CA TYR A 11 -8.38 -5.37 -9.16
C TYR A 11 -7.48 -6.54 -8.72
N ASP A 12 -6.39 -6.78 -9.44
CA ASP A 12 -5.32 -7.72 -9.05
C ASP A 12 -4.12 -6.95 -8.49
N PHE A 13 -3.90 -7.05 -7.18
CA PHE A 13 -2.77 -6.40 -6.51
C PHE A 13 -1.56 -7.31 -6.29
N SER A 14 -1.58 -8.56 -6.78
CA SER A 14 -0.50 -9.52 -6.52
C SER A 14 0.88 -9.05 -6.97
N GLN A 15 0.93 -8.21 -8.00
CA GLN A 15 2.16 -7.63 -8.56
C GLN A 15 2.46 -6.20 -8.09
N VAL A 16 1.70 -5.68 -7.12
CA VAL A 16 1.96 -4.33 -6.59
C VAL A 16 3.35 -4.30 -5.92
N PRO A 17 4.24 -3.39 -6.34
CA PRO A 17 5.64 -3.47 -5.94
C PRO A 17 5.95 -2.79 -4.60
N GLN A 18 5.04 -1.97 -4.06
CA GLN A 18 5.31 -1.19 -2.86
C GLN A 18 4.05 -0.71 -2.12
N LEU A 19 4.20 -0.47 -0.81
CA LEU A 19 3.24 0.24 0.04
C LEU A 19 3.98 1.35 0.80
N TYR A 20 3.58 2.61 0.56
CA TYR A 20 4.18 3.77 1.20
C TYR A 20 3.58 3.99 2.60
N CYS A 21 4.45 4.18 3.59
CA CYS A 21 4.06 4.27 5.00
C CYS A 21 4.99 5.22 5.80
N ALA A 22 5.51 6.27 5.17
CA ALA A 22 6.38 7.22 5.86
C ALA A 22 5.61 8.18 6.78
N GLY A 23 6.22 8.56 7.91
CA GLY A 23 5.66 9.57 8.80
C GLY A 23 4.30 9.14 9.39
N THR A 24 3.27 9.95 9.16
CA THR A 24 1.90 9.66 9.64
C THR A 24 1.07 8.81 8.66
N CYS A 25 1.64 8.44 7.53
CA CYS A 25 1.02 7.54 6.57
C CYS A 25 1.13 6.12 7.10
N THR A 26 0.05 5.59 7.68
CA THR A 26 -0.02 4.21 8.17
C THR A 26 -1.32 3.56 7.68
N TRP A 27 -1.26 2.25 7.53
CA TRP A 27 -2.32 1.39 6.99
C TRP A 27 -2.96 0.51 8.06
N GLY A 28 -2.36 0.40 9.24
CA GLY A 28 -2.93 -0.34 10.37
C GLY A 28 -2.13 -0.26 11.67
N GLY A 29 -1.06 0.52 11.71
CA GLY A 29 -0.05 0.52 12.77
C GLY A 29 0.24 1.90 13.35
N ALA A 30 1.42 2.02 13.94
CA ALA A 30 1.94 3.30 14.44
C ALA A 30 2.43 4.18 13.28
N SER A 31 2.91 5.39 13.61
CA SER A 31 3.59 6.23 12.62
C SER A 31 4.89 5.56 12.15
N GLY A 32 5.08 5.50 10.84
CA GLY A 32 6.21 4.85 10.18
C GLY A 32 5.90 3.41 9.76
N CYS A 33 6.64 2.93 8.77
CA CYS A 33 6.44 1.60 8.23
C CYS A 33 6.75 0.51 9.25
N ASP A 34 5.73 -0.25 9.64
CA ASP A 34 5.83 -1.30 10.64
C ASP A 34 5.24 -2.65 10.17
N GLN A 35 5.19 -3.60 11.10
CA GLN A 35 4.63 -4.93 10.87
C GLN A 35 3.14 -4.88 10.45
N ALA A 36 2.35 -3.96 11.00
CA ALA A 36 0.93 -3.87 10.67
C ALA A 36 0.73 -3.36 9.24
N ASP A 37 1.58 -2.42 8.78
CA ASP A 37 1.58 -1.99 7.38
C ASP A 37 1.96 -3.14 6.44
N ALA A 38 2.97 -3.93 6.81
CA ALA A 38 3.40 -5.09 6.04
C ALA A 38 2.32 -6.19 5.99
N ASP A 39 1.61 -6.43 7.10
CA ASP A 39 0.49 -7.36 7.17
C ASP A 39 -0.64 -6.91 6.24
N VAL A 40 -1.02 -5.62 6.27
CA VAL A 40 -2.00 -5.07 5.34
C VAL A 40 -1.55 -5.25 3.89
N PHE A 41 -0.27 -5.01 3.60
CA PHE A 41 0.25 -5.22 2.25
C PHE A 41 0.16 -6.69 1.82
N CYS A 42 0.40 -7.62 2.74
CA CYS A 42 0.22 -9.05 2.49
C CYS A 42 -1.23 -9.37 2.13
N LYS A 43 -2.19 -8.94 2.95
CA LYS A 43 -3.62 -9.15 2.69
C LYS A 43 -4.06 -8.61 1.34
N LEU A 44 -3.57 -7.42 0.96
CA LEU A 44 -3.85 -6.82 -0.33
C LEU A 44 -3.27 -7.65 -1.49
N ARG A 45 -2.02 -8.11 -1.39
CA ARG A 45 -1.35 -8.85 -2.47
C ARG A 45 -1.81 -10.29 -2.61
N THR A 46 -2.21 -10.94 -1.51
CA THR A 46 -2.70 -12.32 -1.53
C THR A 46 -4.21 -12.39 -1.74
N GLY A 47 -4.94 -11.32 -1.41
CA GLY A 47 -6.40 -11.33 -1.31
C GLY A 47 -6.94 -12.12 -0.12
N ASP A 48 -6.07 -12.56 0.79
CA ASP A 48 -6.43 -13.33 1.97
C ASP A 48 -6.45 -12.41 3.21
N PRO A 49 -7.62 -12.20 3.86
CA PRO A 49 -7.74 -11.34 5.03
C PRO A 49 -6.95 -11.85 6.26
N ALA A 50 -6.61 -13.14 6.29
CA ALA A 50 -5.80 -13.73 7.36
C ALA A 50 -4.29 -13.52 7.15
N ALA A 51 -3.86 -13.16 5.93
CA ALA A 51 -2.43 -13.10 5.61
C ALA A 51 -1.65 -12.08 6.47
N LYS A 52 -0.43 -12.47 6.86
CA LYS A 52 0.53 -11.69 7.64
C LYS A 52 1.90 -11.70 6.99
N ALA A 53 2.66 -10.63 7.18
CA ALA A 53 4.03 -10.55 6.72
C ALA A 53 4.96 -11.33 7.67
N THR A 54 5.65 -12.34 7.13
CA THR A 54 6.65 -13.11 7.88
C THR A 54 8.07 -12.57 7.65
N ALA A 55 8.27 -11.84 6.55
CA ALA A 55 9.47 -11.08 6.29
C ALA A 55 9.15 -9.90 5.35
N PHE A 56 9.81 -8.78 5.57
CA PHE A 56 9.78 -7.62 4.68
C PHE A 56 11.03 -6.78 4.91
N THR A 57 11.35 -5.95 3.93
CA THR A 57 12.35 -4.89 4.09
C THR A 57 11.71 -3.55 3.80
N LEU A 58 12.17 -2.55 4.54
CA LEU A 58 11.88 -1.17 4.18
C LEU A 58 12.85 -0.69 3.12
N GLY A 59 12.41 0.29 2.34
CA GLY A 59 13.25 0.92 1.33
C GLY A 59 12.80 2.34 1.01
N ALA A 60 13.59 2.97 0.14
CA ALA A 60 13.15 4.18 -0.53
C ALA A 60 11.99 3.84 -1.47
N PRO A 61 11.00 4.73 -1.60
CA PRO A 61 9.92 4.53 -2.56
C PRO A 61 10.48 4.48 -3.98
N LEU A 62 9.75 3.79 -4.84
CA LEU A 62 10.09 3.59 -6.24
C LEU A 62 9.30 4.57 -7.11
N GLU A 63 9.83 4.88 -8.31
CA GLU A 63 9.06 5.55 -9.38
C GLU A 63 7.98 4.64 -10.00
N ALA A 64 7.64 3.53 -9.34
CA ALA A 64 6.58 2.62 -9.73
C ALA A 64 5.25 2.97 -9.05
N GLY A 65 4.19 2.24 -9.43
CA GLY A 65 2.89 2.31 -8.78
C GLY A 65 2.86 1.58 -7.43
N GLY A 66 1.71 1.62 -6.78
CA GLY A 66 1.43 0.92 -5.55
C GLY A 66 0.45 1.65 -4.66
N PHE A 67 0.57 1.44 -3.35
CA PHE A 67 -0.30 2.04 -2.36
C PHE A 67 0.35 3.33 -1.81
N PRO A 68 -0.08 4.52 -2.27
CA PRO A 68 0.41 5.83 -1.81
C PRO A 68 -0.10 6.17 -0.40
N CYS A 69 0.40 7.24 0.20
CA CYS A 69 -0.16 7.75 1.45
C CYS A 69 -1.67 8.03 1.33
N SER A 70 -2.46 7.46 2.24
CA SER A 70 -3.91 7.57 2.30
C SER A 70 -4.42 8.86 2.97
N ASN A 71 -3.53 9.76 3.39
CA ASN A 71 -3.93 10.99 4.07
C ASN A 71 -4.53 12.01 3.08
N ILE A 72 -5.84 12.23 3.22
CA ILE A 72 -6.67 13.13 2.39
C ILE A 72 -6.23 14.60 2.55
N GLY A 73 -5.58 14.95 3.66
CA GLY A 73 -5.14 16.32 3.95
C GLY A 73 -3.84 16.75 3.24
N VAL A 74 -3.19 15.85 2.50
CA VAL A 74 -2.00 16.15 1.71
C VAL A 74 -2.40 16.07 0.23
N PRO A 75 -2.69 17.20 -0.44
CA PRO A 75 -2.84 17.24 -1.88
C PRO A 75 -1.54 16.75 -2.52
N ILE A 76 -1.67 15.78 -3.41
CA ILE A 76 -0.54 15.28 -4.18
C ILE A 76 -0.79 15.73 -5.60
N GLU A 77 -0.06 16.73 -6.06
CA GLU A 77 -0.17 17.19 -7.43
C GLU A 77 0.99 16.65 -8.24
N LEU A 78 0.65 15.86 -9.25
CA LEU A 78 1.57 15.41 -10.26
C LEU A 78 1.02 15.86 -11.61
N ASP A 79 1.77 16.71 -12.29
CA ASP A 79 1.34 17.30 -13.56
C ASP A 79 -0.01 18.05 -13.45
N GLY A 80 -0.26 18.68 -12.28
CA GLY A 80 -1.46 19.48 -12.00
C GLY A 80 -2.73 18.68 -11.67
N LYS A 81 -2.62 17.38 -11.38
CA LYS A 81 -3.73 16.52 -10.96
C LYS A 81 -3.31 15.58 -9.85
N ASP A 82 -4.29 15.13 -9.05
CA ASP A 82 -4.08 14.04 -8.10
C ASP A 82 -4.00 12.70 -8.85
N PRO A 83 -2.85 11.99 -8.83
CA PRO A 83 -2.68 10.74 -9.54
C PRO A 83 -3.32 9.54 -8.81
N ARG A 84 -3.88 9.76 -7.61
CA ARG A 84 -4.44 8.71 -6.77
C ARG A 84 -5.86 8.33 -7.19
N ILE A 85 -6.09 7.04 -7.37
CA ILE A 85 -7.38 6.42 -7.61
C ILE A 85 -7.96 6.01 -6.25
N SER A 86 -9.11 6.54 -5.88
CA SER A 86 -9.81 6.15 -4.65
C SER A 86 -10.34 4.72 -4.79
N LEU A 87 -9.98 3.84 -3.86
CA LEU A 87 -10.51 2.48 -3.76
C LEU A 87 -11.65 2.39 -2.73
N GLY A 88 -11.86 3.44 -1.92
CA GLY A 88 -12.74 3.38 -0.75
C GLY A 88 -12.11 2.64 0.43
N PRO A 89 -12.86 2.43 1.53
CA PRO A 89 -12.41 1.59 2.63
C PRO A 89 -12.36 0.12 2.21
N LEU A 90 -11.39 -0.62 2.76
CA LEU A 90 -11.19 -2.05 2.51
C LEU A 90 -11.12 -2.81 3.85
N PRO A 91 -12.25 -2.94 4.57
CA PRO A 91 -12.27 -3.47 5.93
C PRO A 91 -11.81 -4.92 6.03
N ASP A 92 -12.01 -5.73 4.99
CA ASP A 92 -11.53 -7.13 4.94
C ASP A 92 -10.00 -7.23 5.06
N PHE A 93 -9.27 -6.18 4.66
CA PHE A 93 -7.81 -6.12 4.80
C PHE A 93 -7.37 -5.29 6.02
N GLY A 94 -8.30 -4.86 6.87
CA GLY A 94 -8.05 -4.02 8.04
C GLY A 94 -7.99 -2.51 7.76
N ILE A 95 -8.35 -2.08 6.55
CA ILE A 95 -8.26 -0.67 6.13
C ILE A 95 -9.63 -0.01 6.28
N THR A 96 -9.84 0.72 7.38
CA THR A 96 -11.12 1.39 7.67
C THR A 96 -11.23 2.81 7.11
N LYS A 97 -10.12 3.41 6.69
CA LYS A 97 -10.05 4.70 5.99
C LYS A 97 -10.08 4.48 4.47
N THR A 98 -10.29 5.53 3.69
CA THR A 98 -10.18 5.46 2.23
C THR A 98 -8.77 5.03 1.81
N ALA A 99 -8.65 3.87 1.18
CA ALA A 99 -7.46 3.45 0.49
C ALA A 99 -7.37 4.13 -0.87
N TYR A 100 -6.14 4.38 -1.31
CA TYR A 100 -5.86 4.89 -2.63
C TYR A 100 -4.88 3.96 -3.33
N TYR A 101 -4.93 3.98 -4.66
CA TYR A 101 -3.95 3.34 -5.52
C TYR A 101 -3.34 4.37 -6.47
N GLN A 102 -2.07 4.23 -6.78
CA GLN A 102 -1.41 5.09 -7.75
C GLN A 102 -0.62 4.23 -8.74
N VAL A 103 -0.79 4.51 -10.04
CA VAL A 103 -0.23 3.65 -11.10
C VAL A 103 1.29 3.80 -11.30
N ALA A 104 1.88 4.94 -10.93
CA ALA A 104 3.31 5.22 -11.08
C ALA A 104 3.76 6.40 -10.22
N LYS A 105 5.07 6.68 -10.16
CA LYS A 105 5.65 7.92 -9.61
C LYS A 105 5.39 8.15 -8.10
N ILE A 106 5.28 7.09 -7.29
CA ILE A 106 5.13 7.25 -5.82
C ILE A 106 6.32 8.00 -5.22
N LYS A 107 7.55 7.68 -5.63
CA LYS A 107 8.75 8.39 -5.18
C LYS A 107 8.71 9.89 -5.50
N THR A 108 8.43 10.27 -6.75
CA THR A 108 8.30 11.69 -7.13
C THR A 108 7.23 12.41 -6.31
N SER A 109 6.08 11.77 -6.10
CA SER A 109 4.91 12.40 -5.48
C SER A 109 4.95 12.45 -3.94
N HIS A 110 5.66 11.54 -3.29
CA HIS A 110 5.68 11.41 -1.82
C HIS A 110 7.06 11.63 -1.20
N GLY A 111 8.12 11.72 -2.00
CA GLY A 111 9.49 11.76 -1.50
C GLY A 111 9.80 10.55 -0.62
N GLY A 112 10.62 10.73 0.42
CA GLY A 112 10.94 9.69 1.39
C GLY A 112 12.39 9.22 1.34
N ASN A 113 12.71 8.29 2.23
CA ASN A 113 14.04 7.75 2.48
C ASN A 113 13.99 6.22 2.60
N ALA A 114 15.10 5.59 3.00
CA ALA A 114 15.25 4.14 3.07
C ALA A 114 14.28 3.40 4.04
N SER A 115 13.47 4.10 4.83
CA SER A 115 12.47 3.50 5.73
C SER A 115 11.02 3.91 5.42
N SER A 116 10.78 4.49 4.25
CA SER A 116 9.49 5.12 3.90
C SER A 116 8.49 4.18 3.24
N THR A 117 8.89 2.95 2.92
CA THR A 117 8.07 2.05 2.09
C THR A 117 8.36 0.59 2.40
N VAL A 118 7.32 -0.24 2.47
CA VAL A 118 7.45 -1.71 2.44
C VAL A 118 7.65 -2.16 0.99
N LEU A 119 8.76 -2.85 0.72
CA LEU A 119 9.07 -3.32 -0.63
C LEU A 119 8.41 -4.67 -0.93
N GLY A 120 7.64 -4.73 -2.01
CA GLY A 120 6.96 -5.95 -2.44
C GLY A 120 7.91 -7.04 -2.93
N SER A 121 9.12 -6.69 -3.38
CA SER A 121 10.14 -7.68 -3.80
C SER A 121 10.66 -8.55 -2.65
N THR A 122 10.58 -8.06 -1.42
CA THR A 122 11.07 -8.76 -0.22
C THR A 122 9.95 -9.25 0.68
N LEU A 123 8.72 -8.79 0.46
CA LEU A 123 7.54 -9.21 1.23
C LEU A 123 7.29 -10.72 1.08
N LYS A 124 7.22 -11.39 2.23
CA LYS A 124 6.79 -12.80 2.36
C LYS A 124 5.53 -12.84 3.21
N CYS A 125 4.53 -13.57 2.74
CA CYS A 125 3.23 -13.66 3.39
C CYS A 125 2.92 -15.11 3.78
N SER A 126 2.35 -15.31 4.95
CA SER A 126 1.69 -16.56 5.35
C SER A 126 0.28 -16.26 5.82
N PRO A 127 -0.65 -17.23 5.80
CA PRO A 127 -1.87 -17.16 6.61
C PRO A 127 -1.56 -16.97 8.10
#